data_AF-A0AAU4H0N9-F1
#
_entry.id   AF-A0AAU4H0N9-F1
#
_cell.length_a   1.000
_cell.length_b   1.000
_cell.length_c   1.000
_cell.angle_alpha   90.00
_cell.angle_beta   90.00
_cell.angle_gamma   90.00
#
_symmetry.space_group_name_H-M   'P 1'
#
loop_
_entity.id
_entity.type
_entity.pdbx_description
1 polymer ?
#
loop_
_entity_poly.entity_id
_entity_poly.type
_entity_poly.pdbx_seq_one_letter_code
_entity_poly.pdbx_strand_id
1 'polypeptide(L)'
;MRVTIPGALADHLARIDLTVGPAATDPAAPDTRAALDAGHRGRGRTLVITPRSTAVLQFISAFAEAILTNREWRTAAEIRAARVWLDRAGRSTSPLAANLTADESARSSANAYIAREHPHVAAPLANAPVTIATGRATSDTEAKGTWRGEWIGGQSTDGTLFTVKQGAEQGALFAQPHLPHPKRKTR
;
A
#
# COMPACT_ATOMS: atom_id res chain seq x y z
N MET A 1 -12.06 6.49 -4.08
CA MET A 1 -12.65 6.43 -5.43
C MET A 1 -11.69 5.71 -6.39
N ARG A 2 -12.18 4.86 -7.31
CA ARG A 2 -11.34 4.19 -8.33
C ARG A 2 -11.45 4.88 -9.68
N VAL A 3 -10.34 5.04 -10.39
CA VAL A 3 -10.27 5.66 -11.72
C VAL A 3 -9.62 4.69 -12.70
N THR A 4 -10.17 4.58 -13.91
CA THR A 4 -9.69 3.64 -14.94
C THR A 4 -8.91 4.38 -16.02
N ILE A 5 -7.63 4.04 -16.17
CA ILE A 5 -6.72 4.52 -17.21
C ILE A 5 -6.78 3.54 -18.40
N PRO A 6 -7.00 4.04 -19.64
CA PRO A 6 -6.91 3.20 -20.84
C PRO A 6 -5.52 2.58 -21.00
N GLY A 7 -5.46 1.31 -21.43
CA GLY A 7 -4.22 0.52 -21.42
C GLY A 7 -3.04 1.15 -22.18
N ALA A 8 -3.27 1.67 -23.39
CA ALA A 8 -2.19 2.29 -24.16
C ALA A 8 -1.63 3.57 -23.50
N LEU A 9 -2.44 4.31 -22.74
CA LEU A 9 -1.96 5.44 -21.94
C LEU A 9 -1.19 4.95 -20.71
N ALA A 10 -1.68 3.91 -20.02
CA ALA A 10 -0.96 3.31 -18.91
C ALA A 10 0.42 2.76 -19.32
N ASP A 11 0.49 2.12 -20.50
CA ASP A 11 1.75 1.60 -21.04
C ASP A 11 2.69 2.72 -21.49
N HIS A 12 2.14 3.84 -21.98
CA HIS A 12 2.92 5.04 -22.27
C HIS A 12 3.55 5.63 -20.99
N LEU A 13 2.75 5.78 -19.94
CA LEU A 13 3.24 6.27 -18.63
C LEU A 13 4.28 5.32 -18.03
N ALA A 14 4.11 4.01 -18.15
CA ALA A 14 5.08 3.04 -17.66
C ALA A 14 6.41 3.04 -18.44
N ARG A 15 6.40 3.48 -19.70
CA ARG A 15 7.63 3.68 -20.48
C ARG A 15 8.35 4.97 -20.11
N ILE A 16 7.63 5.96 -19.60
CA ILE A 16 8.21 7.23 -19.17
C ILE A 16 8.76 7.02 -17.76
N ASP A 17 10.06 7.20 -17.61
CA ASP A 17 10.65 7.23 -16.28
C ASP A 17 10.21 8.50 -15.55
N LEU A 18 9.28 8.38 -14.60
CA LEU A 18 8.81 9.48 -13.78
C LEU A 18 9.83 9.92 -12.71
N THR A 19 10.99 9.27 -12.62
CA THR A 19 12.08 9.65 -11.69
C THR A 19 13.22 10.41 -12.34
N VAL A 20 13.22 10.52 -13.67
CA VAL A 20 14.28 11.21 -14.40
C VAL A 20 13.67 12.17 -15.43
N GLY A 21 14.36 13.28 -15.69
CA GLY A 21 13.96 14.25 -16.70
C GLY A 21 12.88 15.25 -16.24
N PRO A 22 12.26 15.98 -17.17
CA PRO A 22 11.39 17.12 -16.83
C PRO A 22 10.07 16.71 -16.15
N ALA A 23 9.63 15.46 -16.30
CA ALA A 23 8.46 14.96 -15.60
C ALA A 23 8.71 14.74 -14.10
N ALA A 24 9.96 14.46 -13.71
CA ALA A 24 10.33 14.17 -12.32
C ALA A 24 10.33 15.42 -11.43
N THR A 25 10.40 16.61 -12.03
CA THR A 25 10.34 17.88 -11.29
C THR A 25 8.93 18.28 -10.87
N ASP A 26 7.91 17.62 -11.41
CA ASP A 26 6.53 17.88 -11.03
C ASP A 26 6.23 17.35 -9.61
N PRO A 27 5.63 18.16 -8.72
CA PRO A 27 5.32 17.73 -7.36
C PRO A 27 4.35 16.55 -7.29
N ALA A 28 3.55 16.30 -8.33
CA ALA A 28 2.62 15.17 -8.41
C ALA A 28 3.27 13.87 -8.93
N ALA A 29 4.52 13.91 -9.40
CA ALA A 29 5.24 12.74 -9.92
C ALA A 29 5.35 11.57 -8.93
N PRO A 30 5.77 11.76 -7.65
CA PRO A 30 5.88 10.65 -6.70
C PRO A 30 4.52 10.01 -6.38
N ASP A 31 3.48 10.82 -6.18
CA ASP A 31 2.13 10.35 -5.91
C ASP A 31 1.53 9.62 -7.13
N THR A 32 1.82 10.11 -8.33
CA THR A 32 1.39 9.46 -9.57
C THR A 32 2.07 8.10 -9.71
N ARG A 33 3.38 8.03 -9.46
CA ARG A 33 4.11 6.75 -9.47
C ARG A 33 3.52 5.78 -8.46
N ALA A 34 3.32 6.21 -7.21
CA ALA A 34 2.72 5.37 -6.18
C ALA A 34 1.31 4.88 -6.58
N ALA A 35 0.51 5.74 -7.22
CA ALA A 35 -0.81 5.37 -7.71
C ALA A 35 -0.78 4.36 -8.88
N LEU A 36 0.18 4.49 -9.79
CA LEU A 36 0.39 3.56 -10.91
C LEU A 36 0.93 2.21 -10.42
N ASP A 37 1.90 2.22 -9.51
CA ASP A 37 2.52 1.02 -8.91
C ASP A 37 1.52 0.22 -8.07
N ALA A 38 0.64 0.90 -7.32
CA ALA A 38 -0.46 0.27 -6.59
C ALA A 38 -1.65 -0.11 -7.49
N GLY A 39 -1.63 0.30 -8.76
CA GLY A 39 -2.70 0.03 -9.71
C GLY A 39 -2.77 -1.44 -10.08
N HIS A 40 -3.99 -1.94 -10.32
CA HIS A 40 -4.18 -3.30 -10.83
C HIS A 40 -4.69 -3.27 -12.27
N ARG A 41 -4.26 -4.25 -13.07
CA ARG A 41 -4.75 -4.39 -14.45
C ARG A 41 -6.19 -4.92 -14.43
N GLY A 42 -7.10 -4.18 -15.04
CA GLY A 42 -8.49 -4.57 -15.25
C GLY A 42 -8.71 -5.37 -16.53
N ARG A 43 -9.98 -5.68 -16.85
CA ARG A 43 -10.36 -6.31 -18.13
C ARG A 43 -9.96 -5.41 -19.32
N GLY A 44 -9.41 -6.00 -20.37
CA GLY A 44 -9.06 -5.27 -21.60
C GLY A 44 -7.82 -4.38 -21.50
N ARG A 45 -6.83 -4.77 -20.68
CA ARG A 45 -5.53 -4.07 -20.49
C ARG A 45 -5.61 -2.68 -19.84
N THR A 46 -6.76 -2.26 -19.30
CA THR A 46 -6.88 -1.01 -18.55
C THR A 46 -6.13 -1.09 -17.22
N LEU A 47 -5.66 0.05 -16.70
CA LEU A 47 -5.10 0.15 -15.35
C LEU A 47 -6.10 0.85 -14.44
N VAL A 48 -6.46 0.24 -13.32
CA VAL A 48 -7.35 0.85 -12.32
C VAL A 48 -6.50 1.34 -11.16
N ILE A 49 -6.57 2.65 -10.89
CA ILE A 49 -5.82 3.32 -9.84
C ILE A 49 -6.75 3.90 -8.78
N THR A 50 -6.20 4.13 -7.59
CA THR A 50 -6.85 4.89 -6.52
C THR A 50 -6.03 6.16 -6.28
N PRO A 51 -6.35 7.27 -6.98
CA PRO A 51 -5.59 8.51 -6.84
C PRO A 51 -5.79 9.09 -5.43
N ARG A 52 -4.69 9.58 -4.84
CA ARG A 52 -4.70 10.24 -3.52
C ARG A 52 -4.92 11.75 -3.61
N SER A 53 -4.77 12.33 -4.79
CA SER A 53 -4.96 13.75 -5.04
C SER A 53 -5.51 13.99 -6.45
N THR A 54 -6.13 15.14 -6.66
CA THR A 54 -6.53 15.60 -8.00
C THR A 54 -5.32 15.94 -8.87
N ALA A 55 -4.18 16.28 -8.27
CA ALA A 55 -2.93 16.56 -8.96
C ALA A 55 -2.43 15.34 -9.77
N VAL A 56 -2.59 14.12 -9.24
CA VAL A 56 -2.30 12.88 -10.01
C VAL A 56 -3.11 12.81 -11.30
N LEU A 57 -4.40 13.16 -11.25
CA LEU A 57 -5.26 13.14 -12.45
C LEU A 57 -4.90 14.25 -13.43
N GLN A 58 -4.52 15.43 -12.93
CA GLN A 58 -4.07 16.55 -13.77
C GLN A 58 -2.75 16.22 -14.46
N PHE A 59 -1.81 15.65 -13.73
CA PHE A 59 -0.51 15.22 -14.26
C PHE A 59 -0.67 14.16 -15.35
N ILE A 60 -1.49 13.12 -15.13
CA ILE A 60 -1.81 12.13 -16.17
C ILE A 60 -2.48 12.80 -17.39
N SER A 61 -3.34 13.80 -17.16
CA SER A 61 -4.00 14.54 -18.24
C SER A 61 -3.01 15.35 -19.08
N ALA A 62 -1.97 15.93 -18.47
CA ALA A 62 -0.90 16.62 -19.19
C ALA A 62 -0.16 15.67 -20.16
N PHE A 63 0.08 14.42 -19.77
CA PHE A 63 0.64 13.41 -20.71
C PHE A 63 -0.32 13.07 -21.84
N ALA A 64 -1.61 12.92 -21.54
CA ALA A 64 -2.62 12.67 -22.57
C ALA A 64 -2.66 13.83 -23.58
N GLU A 65 -2.58 15.08 -23.12
CA GLU A 65 -2.48 16.25 -23.99
C GLU A 65 -1.19 16.26 -24.81
N ALA A 66 -0.04 15.95 -24.18
CA ALA A 66 1.23 15.85 -24.90
C ALA A 66 1.22 14.79 -26.01
N ILE A 67 0.50 13.68 -25.83
CA ILE A 67 0.27 12.67 -26.89
C ILE A 67 -0.53 13.28 -28.04
N LEU A 68 -1.57 14.06 -27.74
CA LEU A 68 -2.44 14.65 -28.76
C LEU A 68 -1.77 15.80 -29.52
N THR A 69 -0.93 16.59 -28.85
CA THR A 69 -0.09 17.63 -29.48
C THR A 69 0.93 17.01 -30.42
N ASN A 70 1.57 15.91 -30.03
CA ASN A 70 2.62 15.24 -30.82
C ASN A 70 2.10 14.05 -31.64
N ARG A 71 0.85 14.14 -32.15
CA ARG A 71 0.14 13.00 -32.77
C ARG A 71 0.87 12.30 -33.92
N GLU A 72 1.75 13.01 -34.62
CA GLU A 72 2.51 12.48 -35.77
C GLU A 72 3.50 11.38 -35.37
N TRP A 73 3.94 11.40 -34.11
CA TRP A 73 4.92 10.46 -33.55
C TRP A 73 4.27 9.41 -32.63
N ARG A 74 2.93 9.34 -32.61
CA ARG A 74 2.16 8.53 -31.67
C ARG A 74 1.31 7.50 -32.39
N THR A 75 1.13 6.35 -31.74
CA THR A 75 0.29 5.30 -32.30
C THR A 75 -1.19 5.69 -32.23
N ALA A 76 -1.99 5.18 -33.17
CA ALA A 76 -3.45 5.39 -33.15
C ALA A 76 -4.10 4.89 -31.83
N ALA A 77 -3.50 3.87 -31.19
CA ALA A 77 -3.96 3.37 -29.90
C ALA A 77 -3.71 4.37 -28.77
N GLU A 78 -2.53 5.00 -28.70
CA GLU A 78 -2.20 6.05 -27.72
C GLU A 78 -3.09 7.28 -27.92
N ILE A 79 -3.32 7.71 -29.16
CA ILE A 79 -4.19 8.87 -29.46
C ILE A 79 -5.63 8.60 -29.00
N ARG A 80 -6.18 7.42 -29.30
CA ARG A 80 -7.53 7.05 -28.84
C ARG A 80 -7.60 6.95 -27.32
N ALA A 81 -6.58 6.36 -26.70
CA ALA A 81 -6.48 6.24 -25.24
C ALA A 81 -6.43 7.62 -24.56
N ALA A 82 -5.65 8.56 -25.09
CA ALA A 82 -5.55 9.93 -24.59
C ALA A 82 -6.90 10.68 -24.67
N ARG A 83 -7.61 10.57 -25.79
CA ARG A 83 -8.97 11.17 -25.92
C ARG A 83 -9.96 10.58 -24.93
N VAL A 84 -9.99 9.24 -24.83
CA VAL A 84 -10.86 8.54 -23.89
C VAL A 84 -10.53 8.90 -22.44
N TRP A 85 -9.24 9.09 -22.14
CA TRP A 85 -8.82 9.56 -20.82
C TRP A 85 -9.33 10.96 -20.53
N LEU A 86 -9.10 11.96 -21.39
CA LEU A 86 -9.50 13.34 -21.15
C LEU A 86 -11.02 13.47 -20.97
N ASP A 87 -11.81 12.73 -21.76
CA ASP A 87 -13.27 12.66 -21.61
C ASP A 87 -13.70 12.07 -20.24
N ARG A 88 -12.93 11.12 -19.68
CA ARG A 88 -13.21 10.50 -18.38
C ARG A 88 -12.65 11.27 -17.19
N ALA A 89 -11.47 11.87 -17.35
CA ALA A 89 -10.77 12.57 -16.29
C ALA A 89 -11.59 13.77 -15.82
N GLY A 90 -12.19 14.53 -16.74
CA GLY A 90 -13.10 15.63 -16.40
C GLY A 90 -14.31 15.18 -15.56
N ARG A 91 -14.85 13.98 -15.81
CA ARG A 91 -15.93 13.40 -14.99
C ARG A 91 -15.44 12.89 -13.64
N SER A 92 -14.16 12.55 -13.51
CA SER A 92 -13.59 11.90 -12.33
C SER A 92 -13.01 12.88 -11.33
N THR A 93 -12.53 14.05 -11.78
CA THR A 93 -11.92 15.08 -10.92
C THR A 93 -12.93 15.70 -9.95
N SER A 94 -14.15 15.99 -10.40
CA SER A 94 -15.21 16.57 -9.57
C SER A 94 -15.61 15.68 -8.37
N PRO A 95 -16.00 14.40 -8.56
CA PRO A 95 -16.32 13.52 -7.44
C PRO A 95 -15.09 13.19 -6.58
N LEU A 96 -13.88 13.14 -7.15
CA LEU A 96 -12.67 12.94 -6.35
C LEU A 96 -12.43 14.13 -5.42
N ALA A 97 -12.53 15.36 -5.92
CA ALA A 97 -12.37 16.57 -5.11
C ALA A 97 -13.37 16.59 -3.94
N ALA A 98 -14.64 16.28 -4.21
CA ALA A 98 -15.67 16.19 -3.18
C ALA A 98 -15.34 15.15 -2.10
N ASN A 99 -14.86 13.96 -2.50
CA ASN A 99 -14.45 12.91 -1.55
C ASN A 99 -13.24 13.33 -0.71
N LEU A 100 -12.23 13.97 -1.32
CA LEU A 100 -11.06 14.45 -0.59
C LEU A 100 -11.44 15.52 0.44
N THR A 101 -12.35 16.44 0.08
CA THR A 101 -12.87 17.44 1.02
C THR A 101 -13.70 16.82 2.14
N ALA A 102 -14.49 15.77 1.85
CA ALA A 102 -15.26 15.05 2.85
C ALA A 102 -14.34 14.28 3.81
N ASP A 103 -13.32 13.59 3.30
CA ASP A 103 -12.31 12.90 4.11
C ASP A 103 -11.57 13.87 5.02
N GLU A 104 -11.20 15.06 4.52
CA GLU A 104 -10.52 16.08 5.30
C GLU A 104 -11.42 16.68 6.38
N SER A 105 -12.70 16.91 6.07
CA SER A 105 -13.70 17.34 7.04
C SER A 105 -13.90 16.30 8.14
N ALA A 106 -13.95 15.01 7.77
CA ALA A 106 -14.07 13.91 8.72
C ALA A 106 -12.84 13.82 9.63
N ARG A 107 -11.61 13.92 9.08
CA ARG A 107 -10.38 13.96 9.88
C ARG A 107 -10.34 15.17 10.81
N SER A 108 -10.71 16.35 10.31
CA SER A 108 -10.78 17.57 11.11
C SER A 108 -11.78 17.43 12.26
N SER A 109 -12.95 16.85 12.00
CA SER A 109 -13.96 16.61 13.04
C SER A 109 -13.49 15.60 14.10
N ALA A 110 -12.79 14.54 13.68
CA ALA A 110 -12.20 13.56 14.58
C ALA A 110 -11.09 14.19 15.44
N ASN A 111 -10.22 15.00 14.83
CA ASN A 111 -9.18 15.73 15.55
C ASN A 111 -9.78 16.71 16.57
N ALA A 112 -10.85 17.43 16.21
CA ALA A 112 -11.56 18.34 17.12
C ALA A 112 -12.23 17.58 18.28
N TYR A 113 -12.80 16.40 18.01
CA TYR A 113 -13.35 15.52 19.05
C TYR A 113 -12.25 15.03 19.99
N ILE A 114 -11.13 14.52 19.46
CA ILE A 114 -9.99 14.06 20.26
C ILE A 114 -9.43 15.20 21.10
N ALA A 115 -9.30 16.41 20.55
CA ALA A 115 -8.84 17.57 21.29
C ALA A 115 -9.78 17.96 22.44
N ARG A 116 -11.09 17.77 22.27
CA ARG A 116 -12.10 18.08 23.28
C ARG A 116 -12.18 17.01 24.38
N GLU A 117 -12.27 15.74 24.01
CA GLU A 117 -12.53 14.63 24.94
C GLU A 117 -11.24 14.03 25.52
N HIS A 118 -10.14 14.09 24.76
CA HIS A 118 -8.85 13.50 25.10
C HIS A 118 -7.70 14.53 24.98
N PRO A 119 -7.76 15.66 25.73
CA PRO A 119 -6.78 16.76 25.59
C PRO A 119 -5.33 16.33 25.90
N HIS A 120 -5.14 15.27 26.69
CA HIS A 120 -3.83 14.69 27.01
C HIS A 120 -3.21 13.88 25.86
N VAL A 121 -4.00 13.51 24.84
CA VAL A 121 -3.53 12.85 23.60
C VAL A 121 -3.31 13.89 22.49
N ALA A 122 -3.80 15.12 22.66
CA ALA A 122 -3.95 16.12 21.60
C ALA A 122 -2.74 17.07 21.38
N ALA A 123 -1.64 16.98 22.14
CA ALA A 123 -0.49 17.89 22.00
C ALA A 123 0.86 17.16 21.73
N PRO A 124 1.71 17.65 20.80
CA PRO A 124 1.40 18.16 19.47
C PRO A 124 2.12 17.35 18.37
N LEU A 125 1.38 16.81 17.39
CA LEU A 125 1.93 16.44 16.07
C LEU A 125 2.26 17.68 15.20
N ALA A 126 2.16 18.89 15.76
CA ALA A 126 2.14 20.14 15.01
C ALA A 126 3.52 20.75 14.68
N ASN A 127 4.66 20.18 15.11
CA ASN A 127 5.99 20.78 14.85
C ASN A 127 7.16 19.80 14.68
N ALA A 128 6.92 18.52 14.35
CA ALA A 128 8.02 17.65 13.95
C ALA A 128 8.20 17.68 12.42
N PRO A 129 9.28 18.24 11.87
CA PRO A 129 9.65 17.86 10.51
C PRO A 129 9.80 16.34 10.49
N VAL A 130 9.12 15.67 9.56
CA VAL A 130 9.31 14.25 9.31
C VAL A 130 10.71 14.09 8.70
N THR A 131 11.72 14.14 9.56
CA THR A 131 13.04 13.61 9.26
C THR A 131 12.87 12.11 9.35
N ILE A 132 12.62 11.45 8.21
CA ILE A 132 12.92 10.02 8.09
C ILE A 132 14.44 9.93 8.20
N ALA A 133 14.93 9.88 9.44
CA ALA A 133 16.30 9.52 9.70
C ALA A 133 16.43 8.06 9.25
N THR A 134 17.02 7.87 8.07
CA THR A 134 17.57 6.59 7.63
C THR A 134 18.65 6.22 8.64
N GLY A 135 18.25 5.56 9.72
CA GLY A 135 19.13 5.02 10.74
C GLY A 135 19.95 3.87 10.18
N ARG A 136 20.96 4.19 9.38
CA ARG A 136 22.10 3.31 9.14
C ARG A 136 22.94 3.36 10.41
N ALA A 137 22.62 2.48 11.36
CA ALA A 137 23.47 2.25 12.52
C ALA A 137 24.79 1.64 12.03
N THR A 138 25.82 2.47 11.90
CA THR A 138 27.21 2.00 11.99
C THR A 138 27.47 1.65 13.44
N SER A 139 27.73 0.37 13.65
CA SER A 139 28.27 -0.25 14.85
C SER A 139 29.44 0.55 15.41
N ASP A 140 29.36 0.89 16.70
CA ASP A 140 30.40 0.58 17.69
C ASP A 140 30.16 1.40 18.94
N THR A 141 29.50 0.79 19.93
CA THR A 141 29.91 0.88 21.33
C THR A 141 29.30 -0.31 22.05
N GLU A 142 30.14 -1.07 22.76
CA GLU A 142 29.81 -2.22 23.59
C GLU A 142 28.59 -1.95 24.49
N ALA A 143 27.46 -2.57 24.17
CA ALA A 143 26.36 -2.76 25.09
C ALA A 143 26.24 -4.27 25.36
N LYS A 144 26.72 -4.66 26.53
CA LYS A 144 26.44 -5.96 27.15
C LYS A 144 24.95 -6.30 27.00
N GLY A 145 24.71 -7.40 26.31
CA GLY A 145 23.51 -8.23 26.36
C GLY A 145 22.18 -7.49 26.47
N THR A 146 21.56 -7.15 25.33
CA THR A 146 20.12 -6.86 25.31
C THR A 146 19.44 -7.38 24.03
N TRP A 147 18.75 -8.51 24.22
CA TRP A 147 17.44 -8.85 23.66
C TRP A 147 17.23 -8.92 22.14
N ARG A 148 18.19 -9.41 21.35
CA ARG A 148 17.87 -9.86 19.98
C ARG A 148 18.55 -11.16 19.60
N GLY A 149 17.82 -12.27 19.77
CA GLY A 149 18.08 -13.49 18.99
C GLY A 149 17.98 -14.83 19.71
N GLU A 150 17.78 -14.90 21.02
CA GLU A 150 17.78 -16.19 21.71
C GLU A 150 16.36 -16.72 21.96
N TRP A 151 16.05 -17.79 21.25
CA TRP A 151 14.81 -18.53 21.27
C TRP A 151 14.52 -19.05 22.68
N ILE A 152 13.42 -18.61 23.29
CA ILE A 152 12.92 -19.12 24.58
C ILE A 152 12.40 -20.54 24.32
N GLY A 153 13.28 -21.52 24.45
CA GLY A 153 13.00 -22.93 24.17
C GLY A 153 14.24 -23.84 24.22
N GLY A 154 15.45 -23.29 24.17
CA GLY A 154 16.67 -24.04 24.41
C GLY A 154 16.86 -24.38 25.88
N GLN A 155 16.76 -25.66 26.24
CA GLN A 155 17.16 -26.13 27.57
C GLN A 155 18.67 -25.94 27.73
N SER A 156 19.08 -25.08 28.65
CA SER A 156 20.45 -25.07 29.18
C SER A 156 20.57 -26.17 30.22
N THR A 157 21.55 -27.06 30.05
CA THR A 157 21.83 -28.22 30.91
C THR A 157 22.61 -27.84 32.17
N ASP A 158 22.12 -26.87 32.93
CA ASP A 158 22.70 -26.55 34.23
C ASP A 158 21.61 -26.32 35.28
N GLY A 159 21.63 -27.17 36.31
CA GLY A 159 20.97 -26.99 37.61
C GLY A 159 19.47 -26.70 37.58
N THR A 160 18.63 -27.75 37.63
CA THR A 160 17.18 -27.61 37.86
C THR A 160 16.89 -26.91 39.20
N LEU A 161 16.40 -25.68 39.15
CA LEU A 161 15.81 -24.96 40.28
C LEU A 161 14.38 -25.40 40.60
N PHE A 162 13.73 -26.13 39.69
CA PHE A 162 12.39 -26.71 39.91
C PHE A 162 12.29 -28.08 39.26
N THR A 163 11.88 -29.08 40.05
CA THR A 163 11.55 -30.41 39.56
C THR A 163 10.13 -30.40 39.01
N VAL A 164 9.99 -30.20 37.70
CA VAL A 164 8.70 -30.37 37.02
C VAL A 164 8.53 -31.84 36.68
N LYS A 165 7.53 -32.51 37.27
CA LYS A 165 7.10 -33.85 36.87
C LYS A 165 6.57 -33.76 35.43
N GLN A 166 7.27 -34.38 34.49
CA GLN A 166 6.84 -34.50 33.10
C GLN A 166 5.68 -35.51 33.03
N GLY A 167 4.47 -35.06 33.32
CA GLY A 167 3.24 -35.78 33.01
C GLY A 167 3.05 -35.76 31.50
N ALA A 168 2.95 -36.95 30.91
CA ALA A 168 2.56 -37.13 29.53
C ALA A 168 1.22 -36.42 29.24
N GLU A 169 0.98 -36.14 27.96
CA GLU A 169 -0.30 -35.70 27.37
C GLU A 169 -0.45 -34.18 27.10
N GLN A 170 0.35 -33.67 26.15
CA GLN A 170 -0.12 -32.60 25.26
C GLN A 170 -0.13 -33.11 23.82
N GLY A 171 -1.18 -33.85 23.46
CA GLY A 171 -1.34 -34.40 22.13
C GLY A 171 -2.69 -35.08 21.95
N ALA A 172 -3.79 -34.33 22.01
CA ALA A 172 -5.11 -34.89 21.72
C ALA A 172 -6.10 -33.93 21.04
N LEU A 173 -5.67 -32.77 20.52
CA LEU A 173 -6.61 -31.85 19.86
C LEU A 173 -6.90 -32.16 18.38
N PHE A 174 -6.28 -33.21 17.83
CA PHE A 174 -6.48 -33.66 16.43
C PHE A 174 -6.87 -35.13 16.30
N ALA A 175 -7.42 -35.76 17.35
CA ALA A 175 -7.98 -37.10 17.24
C ALA A 175 -9.25 -37.04 16.36
N GLN A 176 -9.09 -37.34 15.07
CA GLN A 176 -10.21 -37.62 14.18
C GLN A 176 -11.01 -38.82 14.72
N PRO A 177 -12.35 -38.79 14.69
CA PRO A 177 -13.14 -39.97 14.98
C PRO A 177 -12.91 -41.02 13.88
N HIS A 178 -12.32 -42.14 14.28
CA HIS A 178 -12.17 -43.35 13.51
C HIS A 178 -13.55 -43.91 13.15
N LEU A 179 -13.89 -43.84 11.87
CA LEU A 179 -15.02 -44.59 11.31
C LEU A 179 -14.71 -46.10 11.41
N PRO A 180 -15.65 -46.95 11.86
CA PRO A 180 -15.43 -48.39 11.90
C PRO A 180 -15.39 -48.99 10.48
N HIS A 181 -14.36 -49.76 10.19
CA HIS A 181 -14.27 -50.62 9.00
C HIS A 181 -15.46 -51.61 8.95
N PRO A 182 -16.21 -51.70 7.85
CA PRO A 182 -17.16 -52.77 7.67
C PRO A 182 -16.42 -54.09 7.40
N LYS A 183 -16.69 -55.09 8.25
CA LYS A 183 -16.23 -56.47 8.05
C LYS A 183 -16.81 -57.05 6.77
N ARG A 184 -15.91 -57.64 5.98
CA ARG A 184 -16.15 -58.54 4.87
C ARG A 184 -17.20 -59.61 5.22
N LYS A 185 -18.24 -59.77 4.42
CA LYS A 185 -19.02 -61.01 4.33
C LYS A 185 -18.92 -61.56 2.91
N THR A 186 -18.23 -62.68 2.82
CA THR A 186 -18.36 -63.71 1.80
C THR A 186 -19.82 -64.20 1.77
N ARG A 187 -20.44 -64.19 0.60
CA ARG A 187 -21.20 -65.32 0.09
C ARG A 187 -21.32 -65.23 -1.43
#